data_AF-H6PU42-F1
#
_entry.id   AF-H6PU42-F1
#
_cell.length_a   1.000
_cell.length_b   1.000
_cell.length_c   1.000
_cell.angle_alpha   90.00
_cell.angle_beta   90.00
_cell.angle_gamma   90.00
#
_symmetry.space_group_name_H-M   'P 1'
#
loop_
_entity.id
_entity.type
_entity.pdbx_description
1 polymer ?
#
loop_
_entity_poly.entity_id
_entity_poly.type
_entity_poly.pdbx_seq_one_letter_code
_entity_poly.pdbx_strand_id
1 'polypeptide(L)'
;MTGFDAGKSFEHYVFLELIAYKYLNNKRDELFYWCTKEGYEVDFIFQNNDAFEVKIASSIQKNHLEGLLEFSKDSDFKLHIWTFSIELSIIKLID
;
A
#
# COMPACT_ATOMS: atom_id res chain seq x y z
N MET A 1 9.75 6.74 17.29
CA MET A 1 9.18 5.91 16.19
C MET A 1 10.10 6.09 15.00
N THR A 2 10.67 5.00 14.47
CA THR A 2 11.52 5.07 13.28
C THR A 2 10.65 5.19 12.01
N GLY A 3 11.24 5.56 10.87
CA GLY A 3 10.50 5.55 9.59
C GLY A 3 9.96 4.16 9.24
N PHE A 4 10.66 3.10 9.66
CA PHE A 4 10.22 1.72 9.51
C PHE A 4 8.97 1.40 10.33
N ASP A 5 8.94 1.77 11.61
CA ASP A 5 7.77 1.56 12.46
C ASP A 5 6.54 2.34 11.95
N ALA A 6 6.78 3.54 11.39
CA ALA A 6 5.73 4.35 10.78
C ALA A 6 5.15 3.68 9.53
N GLY A 7 6.00 3.09 8.67
CA GLY A 7 5.57 2.32 7.49
C GLY A 7 4.66 1.15 7.88
N LYS A 8 5.11 0.30 8.81
CA LYS A 8 4.30 -0.84 9.30
C LYS A 8 2.99 -0.41 9.94
N SER A 9 3.01 0.67 10.71
CA SER A 9 1.79 1.20 11.33
C SER A 9 0.81 1.72 10.27
N PHE A 10 1.33 2.29 9.18
CA PHE A 10 0.53 2.78 8.07
C PHE A 10 -0.07 1.65 7.23
N GLU A 11 0.71 0.61 6.92
CA GLU A 11 0.20 -0.62 6.29
C GLU A 11 -0.95 -1.22 7.13
N HIS A 12 -0.74 -1.34 8.44
CA HIS A 12 -1.78 -1.83 9.35
C HIS A 12 -3.02 -0.92 9.38
N TYR A 13 -2.83 0.40 9.37
CA TYR A 13 -3.93 1.35 9.28
C TYR A 13 -4.74 1.17 7.99
N VAL A 14 -4.09 1.09 6.82
CA VAL A 14 -4.76 0.86 5.54
C VAL A 14 -5.53 -0.47 5.55
N PHE A 15 -4.94 -1.53 6.12
CA PHE A 15 -5.63 -2.81 6.29
C PHE A 15 -6.94 -2.66 7.08
N LEU A 16 -6.90 -1.99 8.25
CA LEU A 16 -8.09 -1.78 9.07
C LEU A 16 -9.17 -0.98 8.34
N GLU A 17 -8.79 0.08 7.61
CA GLU A 17 -9.72 0.88 6.80
C GLU A 17 -10.36 0.05 5.67
N LEU A 18 -9.57 -0.78 4.98
CA LEU A 18 -10.09 -1.68 3.94
C LEU A 18 -11.09 -2.69 4.51
N ILE A 19 -10.77 -3.30 5.66
CA ILE A 19 -11.68 -4.23 6.33
C ILE A 19 -12.97 -3.51 6.76
N ALA A 20 -12.86 -2.33 7.37
CA ALA A 20 -14.02 -1.52 7.77
C ALA A 20 -14.89 -1.17 6.55
N TYR A 21 -14.28 -0.70 5.45
CA TYR A 21 -14.98 -0.39 4.21
C TYR A 21 -15.76 -1.60 3.68
N LYS A 22 -15.15 -2.80 3.69
CA LYS A 22 -15.82 -4.03 3.22
C LYS A 22 -17.06 -4.34 4.05
N TYR A 23 -16.93 -4.31 5.38
CA TYR A 23 -18.05 -4.59 6.27
C TYR A 23 -19.17 -3.55 6.14
N LEU A 24 -18.82 -2.26 6.12
CA LEU A 24 -19.82 -1.18 6.00
C LEU A 24 -20.56 -1.20 4.66
N ASN A 25 -19.94 -1.72 3.60
CA ASN A 25 -20.51 -1.75 2.25
C ASN A 25 -20.94 -3.15 1.79
N ASN A 26 -20.97 -4.14 2.70
CA ASN A 26 -21.28 -5.55 2.39
C ASN A 26 -20.47 -6.11 1.20
N LYS A 27 -19.20 -5.68 1.05
CA LYS A 27 -18.30 -6.19 0.01
C LYS A 27 -17.77 -7.56 0.43
N ARG A 28 -17.78 -8.49 -0.52
CA ARG A 28 -17.33 -9.88 -0.32
C ARG A 28 -16.04 -10.22 -1.04
N ASP A 29 -15.47 -9.27 -1.77
CA ASP A 29 -14.19 -9.45 -2.44
C ASP A 29 -13.16 -9.96 -1.43
N GLU A 30 -12.27 -10.85 -1.80
CA GLU A 30 -11.21 -11.31 -0.90
C GLU A 30 -10.00 -10.37 -0.94
N LEU A 31 -9.30 -10.27 0.19
CA LEU A 31 -8.05 -9.54 0.35
C LEU A 31 -6.98 -10.56 0.77
N PHE A 32 -5.90 -10.62 0.00
CA PHE A 32 -4.82 -11.58 0.21
C PHE A 32 -3.51 -10.86 0.49
N TYR A 33 -2.62 -11.62 1.10
CA TYR A 33 -1.22 -11.27 1.30
C TYR A 33 -0.34 -12.11 0.36
N TRP A 34 0.78 -11.54 -0.10
CA TRP A 34 1.77 -12.26 -0.88
C TRP A 34 3.19 -11.92 -0.45
N CYS A 35 4.00 -12.95 -0.29
CA CYS A 35 5.43 -12.83 -0.06
C CYS A 35 6.20 -14.00 -0.69
N THR A 36 7.44 -13.76 -1.09
CA THR A 36 8.37 -14.83 -1.50
C THR A 36 9.25 -15.28 -0.34
N LYS A 37 9.99 -16.38 -0.54
CA LYS A 37 10.97 -16.88 0.44
C LYS A 37 12.18 -15.95 0.58
N GLU A 38 12.46 -15.21 -0.48
CA GLU A 38 13.55 -14.25 -0.61
C GLU A 38 13.20 -12.90 0.04
N GLY A 39 11.94 -12.68 0.44
CA GLY A 39 11.49 -11.51 1.19
C GLY A 39 10.88 -10.39 0.34
N TYR A 40 10.53 -10.65 -0.92
CA TYR A 40 9.69 -9.73 -1.68
C TYR A 40 8.26 -9.80 -1.17
N GLU A 41 7.59 -8.66 -1.05
CA GLU A 41 6.28 -8.52 -0.43
C GLU A 41 5.39 -7.61 -1.27
N VAL A 42 4.09 -7.91 -1.30
CA VAL A 42 3.05 -7.03 -1.84
C VAL A 42 2.00 -6.88 -0.76
N ASP A 43 1.78 -5.64 -0.31
CA ASP A 43 0.96 -5.35 0.89
C ASP A 43 -0.46 -5.90 0.77
N PHE A 44 -1.10 -5.70 -0.40
CA PHE A 44 -2.49 -6.06 -0.61
C PHE A 44 -2.75 -6.61 -2.02
N ILE A 45 -3.42 -7.75 -2.09
CA ILE A 45 -3.93 -8.31 -3.34
C ILE A 45 -5.45 -8.45 -3.24
N PHE A 46 -6.17 -7.91 -4.20
CA PHE A 46 -7.63 -8.04 -4.28
C PHE A 46 -8.02 -9.10 -5.31
N GLN A 47 -9.10 -9.82 -5.03
CA GLN A 47 -9.64 -10.87 -5.90
C GLN A 47 -9.98 -10.42 -7.33
N ASN A 48 -10.17 -9.11 -7.54
CA ASN A 48 -10.49 -8.51 -8.84
C ASN A 48 -9.26 -8.21 -9.72
N ASN A 49 -8.13 -8.89 -9.48
CA ASN A 49 -6.87 -8.75 -10.21
C ASN A 49 -6.16 -7.40 -10.05
N ASP A 50 -6.23 -6.81 -8.86
CA ASP A 50 -5.47 -5.60 -8.50
C ASP A 50 -4.51 -5.91 -7.33
N ALA A 51 -3.25 -5.49 -7.46
CA ALA A 51 -2.20 -5.62 -6.46
C ALA A 51 -1.68 -4.23 -6.06
N PHE A 52 -1.50 -3.99 -4.77
CA PHE A 52 -1.17 -2.68 -4.21
C PHE A 52 0.03 -2.75 -3.28
N GLU A 53 0.92 -1.77 -3.45
CA GLU A 53 1.93 -1.36 -2.47
C GLU A 53 1.47 -0.04 -1.83
N VAL A 54 1.64 0.13 -0.53
CA VAL A 54 1.38 1.38 0.18
C VAL A 54 2.67 2.01 0.66
N LYS A 55 2.82 3.33 0.49
CA LYS A 55 4.02 4.05 0.93
C LYS A 55 3.72 5.41 1.52
N ILE A 56 4.36 5.71 2.65
CA ILE A 56 4.57 7.10 3.07
C ILE A 56 5.78 7.62 2.31
N ALA A 57 5.55 8.37 1.24
CA ALA A 57 6.61 8.91 0.41
C ALA A 57 6.13 10.15 -0.37
N SER A 58 7.03 11.13 -0.52
CA SER A 58 6.82 12.27 -1.43
C SER A 58 7.12 11.92 -2.89
N SER A 59 7.89 10.85 -3.14
CA SER A 59 8.21 10.38 -4.48
C SER A 59 8.51 8.88 -4.47
N ILE A 60 8.15 8.18 -5.55
CA ILE A 60 8.40 6.76 -5.73
C ILE A 60 9.75 6.52 -6.40
N GLN A 61 10.52 5.61 -5.81
CA GLN A 61 11.79 5.13 -6.34
C GLN A 61 11.64 3.68 -6.80
N LYS A 62 12.56 3.24 -7.67
CA LYS A 62 12.51 1.91 -8.28
C LYS A 62 12.54 0.77 -7.25
N ASN A 63 13.29 0.92 -6.18
CA ASN A 63 13.37 -0.06 -5.09
C ASN A 63 12.04 -0.23 -4.34
N HIS A 64 11.15 0.77 -4.34
CA HIS A 64 9.81 0.64 -3.75
C HIS A 64 8.88 -0.25 -4.59
N LEU A 65 9.29 -0.59 -5.82
CA LEU A 65 8.47 -1.37 -6.76
C LEU A 65 8.93 -2.83 -6.83
N GLU A 66 9.97 -3.23 -6.10
CA GLU A 66 10.57 -4.55 -6.22
C GLU A 66 9.58 -5.68 -5.95
N GLY A 67 8.74 -5.55 -4.92
CA GLY A 67 7.69 -6.51 -4.61
C GLY A 67 6.68 -6.69 -5.75
N LEU A 68 6.12 -5.58 -6.25
CA LEU A 68 5.19 -5.58 -7.38
C LEU A 68 5.83 -6.11 -8.67
N LEU A 69 7.09 -5.76 -8.94
CA LEU A 69 7.82 -6.24 -10.11
C LEU A 69 8.07 -7.75 -10.02
N GLU A 70 8.44 -8.26 -8.84
CA GLU A 70 8.60 -9.70 -8.61
C GLU A 70 7.27 -10.44 -8.81
N PHE A 71 6.20 -9.93 -8.19
CA PHE A 71 4.85 -10.48 -8.32
C PHE A 71 4.34 -10.51 -9.77
N SER A 72 4.70 -9.51 -10.58
CA SER A 72 4.28 -9.40 -11.98
C SER A 72 4.91 -10.42 -12.93
N LYS A 73 5.95 -11.14 -12.50
CA LYS A 73 6.59 -12.16 -13.34
C LYS A 73 5.67 -13.37 -13.58
N ASP A 74 4.81 -13.66 -12.61
CA ASP A 74 3.95 -14.85 -12.59
C ASP A 74 2.45 -14.50 -12.52
N SER A 75 2.08 -13.23 -12.72
CA SER A 75 0.68 -12.77 -12.63
C SER A 75 0.33 -11.67 -13.65
N ASP A 76 -0.92 -11.67 -14.11
CA ASP A 76 -1.48 -10.64 -15.00
C ASP A 76 -2.25 -9.54 -14.22
N PHE A 77 -1.92 -9.36 -12.94
CA PHE A 77 -2.61 -8.40 -12.07
C PHE A 77 -2.21 -6.96 -12.44
N LYS A 78 -3.14 -6.03 -12.26
CA LYS A 78 -2.83 -4.61 -12.35
C LYS A 78 -2.07 -4.18 -11.10
N LEU A 79 -0.93 -3.54 -11.30
CA LEU A 79 -0.05 -3.12 -10.23
C LEU A 79 -0.33 -1.65 -9.90
N HIS A 80 -0.51 -1.36 -8.62
CA HIS A 80 -0.83 -0.03 -8.11
C HIS A 80 0.10 0.32 -6.96
N ILE A 81 0.37 1.61 -6.79
CA ILE A 81 1.06 2.13 -5.62
C ILE A 81 0.25 3.29 -5.03
N TRP A 82 -0.05 3.23 -3.74
CA TRP A 82 -0.72 4.28 -3.01
C TRP A 82 0.30 5.05 -2.18
N THR A 83 0.56 6.29 -2.57
CA THR A 83 1.44 7.18 -1.83
C THR A 83 0.66 8.11 -0.93
N PHE A 84 1.09 8.19 0.31
CA PHE A 84 0.70 9.24 1.23
C PHE A 84 1.88 10.20 1.41
N SER A 85 1.67 11.46 1.03
CA SER A 85 2.61 12.53 1.29
C SER A 85 1.97 13.54 2.23
N ILE A 86 2.69 13.87 3.31
CA ILE A 86 2.30 14.99 4.16
C ILE A 86 2.87 16.24 3.50
N GLU A 87 2.05 16.96 2.74
CA GLU A 87 2.39 18.33 2.37
C GLU A 87 2.21 19.22 3.60
N LEU A 88 3.32 19.61 4.23
CA LEU A 88 3.35 20.71 5.19
C LEU A 88 3.14 22.03 4.43
N SER A 89 1.88 22.36 4.14
CA SER A 89 1.52 23.74 3.85
C SER A 89 1.50 24.48 5.19
N ILE A 90 2.63 25.12 5.53
CA ILE A 90 2.64 26.19 6.52
C ILE A 90 1.60 27.19 6.02
N ILE A 91 0.48 27.27 6.72
CA ILE A 91 -0.50 28.35 6.58
C ILE A 91 0.33 29.63 6.57
N LYS A 92 0.38 30.32 5.42
CA LYS A 92 0.81 31.72 5.36
C LYS A 92 -0.22 32.52 6.17
N LEU A 93 -0.04 32.52 7.49
CA LEU A 93 -0.48 33.60 8.37
C LEU A 93 0.48 34.76 8.08
N ILE A 94 0.19 35.49 7.02
CA ILE A 94 0.67 36.85 6.83
C ILE A 94 -0.60 37.66 6.62
N ASP A 95 -0.98 38.37 7.68
CA ASP A 95 -1.82 39.57 7.59
C ASP A 95 -1.14 40.62 6.68
#